data_AF-A0AA42ZD03-F1
#
_entry.id   AF-A0AA42ZD03-F1
#
_cell.length_a   1.000
_cell.length_b   1.000
_cell.length_c   1.000
_cell.angle_alpha   90.00
_cell.angle_beta   90.00
_cell.angle_gamma   90.00
#
_symmetry.space_group_name_H-M   'P 1'
#
loop_
_entity.id
_entity.type
_entity.pdbx_description
1 polymer ?
#
loop_
_entity_poly.entity_id
_entity_poly.type
_entity_poly.pdbx_seq_one_letter_code
_entity_poly.pdbx_strand_id
1 'polypeptide(L)'
;RLDLRANAEVIDISMQGTSKGDFSLEADSLHIMLKERADLKLYSVSDAMDVDIVKNAGARMDGSTERLTLKMMGNTNLKAQDLKAAVVKADMEETPTARIHAFRDLELIARGSSKLFLYGDPHIELIEFLDSSELLKRPEQSKSFLGN
;
A
#
# COMPACT_ATOMS: atom_id res chain seq x y z
N ARG A 1 7.78 18.89 -7.87
CA ARG A 1 7.14 17.72 -8.50
C ARG A 1 8.21 17.03 -9.31
N LEU A 2 8.41 15.74 -9.08
CA LEU A 2 9.34 14.91 -9.82
C LEU A 2 8.50 13.86 -10.54
N ASP A 3 8.75 13.66 -11.83
CA ASP A 3 8.16 12.61 -12.65
C ASP A 3 9.31 11.74 -13.19
N LEU A 4 9.32 10.42 -12.94
CA LEU A 4 10.42 9.51 -13.32
C LEU A 4 9.89 8.18 -13.88
N ARG A 5 10.61 7.65 -14.88
CA ARG A 5 10.48 6.28 -15.39
C ARG A 5 11.81 5.56 -15.29
N ALA A 6 11.84 4.37 -14.70
CA ALA A 6 13.07 3.60 -14.53
C ALA A 6 12.79 2.10 -14.52
N ASN A 7 13.79 1.32 -14.97
CA ASN A 7 13.89 -0.12 -14.81
C ASN A 7 15.24 -0.42 -14.12
N ALA A 8 15.22 -1.13 -12.99
CA ALA A 8 16.41 -1.48 -12.23
C ALA A 8 16.14 -2.67 -11.32
N GLU A 9 17.17 -3.40 -10.88
CA GLU A 9 17.02 -4.48 -9.89
C GLU A 9 16.44 -3.96 -8.56
N VAL A 10 16.95 -2.83 -8.08
CA VAL A 10 16.54 -2.21 -6.80
C VAL A 10 16.28 -0.72 -7.00
N ILE A 11 15.19 -0.21 -6.44
CA ILE A 11 14.91 1.22 -6.37
C ILE A 11 14.48 1.63 -4.96
N ASP A 12 15.12 2.67 -4.44
CA ASP A 12 14.79 3.31 -3.17
C ASP A 12 14.10 4.67 -3.39
N ILE A 13 12.94 4.86 -2.78
CA ILE A 13 12.22 6.14 -2.73
C ILE A 13 12.15 6.61 -1.28
N SER A 14 12.77 7.75 -0.98
CA SER A 14 12.65 8.41 0.33
C SER A 14 12.06 9.81 0.16
N MET A 15 10.93 10.06 0.82
CA MET A 15 10.21 11.33 0.77
C MET A 15 9.87 11.81 2.19
N GLN A 16 10.17 13.07 2.47
CA GLN A 16 9.91 13.73 3.75
C GLN A 16 9.33 15.14 3.54
N GLY A 17 8.78 15.73 4.59
CA GLY A 17 8.21 17.08 4.56
C GLY A 17 6.98 17.14 3.68
N THR A 18 6.79 18.26 2.99
CA THR A 18 5.71 18.52 2.04
C THR A 18 6.12 18.15 0.60
N SER A 19 6.70 16.97 0.43
CA SER A 19 7.16 16.48 -0.88
C SER A 19 6.05 15.78 -1.67
N LYS A 20 6.15 15.85 -3.00
CA LYS A 20 5.23 15.20 -3.94
C LYS A 20 6.01 14.53 -5.07
N GLY A 21 5.70 13.27 -5.34
CA GLY A 21 6.36 12.47 -6.38
C GLY A 21 5.36 11.65 -7.18
N ASP A 22 5.64 11.48 -8.47
CA ASP A 22 4.85 10.69 -9.41
C ASP A 22 5.82 9.78 -10.19
N PHE A 23 5.70 8.47 -10.00
CA PHE A 23 6.69 7.52 -10.49
C PHE A 23 6.02 6.38 -11.26
N SER A 24 6.70 5.92 -12.31
CA SER A 24 6.36 4.70 -13.05
C SER A 24 7.59 3.81 -13.11
N LEU A 25 7.61 2.75 -12.32
CA LEU A 25 8.81 1.95 -12.05
C LEU A 25 8.61 0.48 -12.41
N GLU A 26 9.69 -0.17 -12.82
CA GLU A 26 9.78 -1.61 -12.93
C GLU A 26 11.04 -2.04 -12.18
N ALA A 27 10.91 -2.89 -11.17
CA ALA A 27 12.06 -3.34 -10.40
C ALA A 27 11.81 -4.64 -9.67
N ASP A 28 12.85 -5.43 -9.44
CA ASP A 28 12.71 -6.65 -8.64
C ASP A 28 12.35 -6.29 -7.19
N SER A 29 13.04 -5.30 -6.62
CA SER A 29 12.79 -4.79 -5.26
C SER A 29 12.55 -3.29 -5.22
N LEU A 30 11.46 -2.88 -4.57
CA LEU A 30 11.12 -1.48 -4.31
C LEU A 30 11.08 -1.21 -2.81
N HIS A 31 11.86 -0.24 -2.35
CA HIS A 31 11.85 0.22 -0.96
C HIS A 31 11.35 1.66 -0.90
N ILE A 32 10.28 1.89 -0.13
CA ILE A 32 9.57 3.17 -0.12
C ILE A 32 9.41 3.65 1.32
N MET A 33 9.93 4.84 1.61
CA MET A 33 9.80 5.50 2.90
C MET A 33 9.16 6.88 2.75
N LEU A 34 7.98 7.05 3.34
CA LEU A 34 7.21 8.29 3.31
C LEU A 34 7.00 8.82 4.73
N LYS A 35 7.41 10.06 4.99
CA LYS A 35 7.31 10.70 6.31
C LYS A 35 6.61 12.05 6.23
N GLU A 36 6.02 12.45 7.35
CA GLU A 36 5.44 13.78 7.57
C GLU A 36 4.23 14.08 6.69
N ARG A 37 4.39 14.81 5.58
CA ARG A 37 3.30 15.21 4.67
C ARG A 37 3.61 14.83 3.22
N ALA A 38 4.44 13.81 3.04
CA ALA A 38 4.81 13.28 1.74
C ALA A 38 3.57 12.67 1.04
N ASP A 39 3.44 12.92 -0.26
CA ASP A 39 2.34 12.42 -1.10
C ASP A 39 2.90 11.77 -2.36
N LEU A 40 2.79 10.44 -2.44
CA LEU A 40 3.32 9.60 -3.52
C LEU A 40 2.21 9.14 -4.46
N LYS A 41 2.45 9.25 -5.76
CA LYS A 41 1.76 8.47 -6.80
C LYS A 41 2.75 7.50 -7.42
N LEU A 42 2.41 6.21 -7.44
CA LEU A 42 3.24 5.17 -7.99
C LEU A 42 2.43 4.27 -8.90
N TYR A 43 2.91 4.06 -10.12
CA TYR A 43 2.62 2.88 -10.91
C TYR A 43 3.85 1.98 -10.89
N SER A 44 3.69 0.70 -10.54
CA SER A 44 4.84 -0.21 -10.49
C SER A 44 4.53 -1.66 -10.82
N VAL A 45 5.53 -2.33 -11.39
CA VAL A 45 5.61 -3.79 -11.47
C VAL A 45 6.85 -4.23 -10.70
N SER A 46 6.69 -5.17 -9.77
CA SER A 46 7.81 -5.64 -8.93
C SER A 46 7.63 -7.05 -8.38
N ASP A 47 8.71 -7.67 -7.91
CA ASP A 47 8.62 -8.93 -7.17
C ASP A 47 8.42 -8.68 -5.66
N ALA A 48 9.12 -7.69 -5.12
CA ALA A 48 9.02 -7.30 -3.71
C ALA A 48 8.87 -5.79 -3.56
N MET A 49 7.98 -5.40 -2.66
CA MET A 49 7.73 -4.00 -2.33
C MET A 49 7.62 -3.83 -0.81
N ASP A 50 8.53 -3.06 -0.23
CA ASP A 50 8.51 -2.70 1.19
C ASP A 50 8.15 -1.23 1.34
N VAL A 51 7.10 -0.94 2.11
CA VAL A 51 6.52 0.40 2.22
C VAL A 51 6.35 0.82 3.68
N ASP A 52 7.06 1.87 4.07
CA ASP A 52 6.93 2.54 5.37
C ASP A 52 6.23 3.89 5.18
N ILE A 53 5.07 4.08 5.80
CA ILE A 53 4.33 5.35 5.82
C ILE A 53 4.16 5.81 7.26
N VAL A 54 4.66 7.00 7.60
CA VAL A 54 4.69 7.49 8.99
C VAL A 54 4.16 8.93 9.11
N LYS A 55 3.52 9.23 10.24
CA LYS A 55 2.92 10.53 10.61
C LYS A 55 1.66 10.85 9.79
N ASN A 56 1.74 11.76 8.82
CA ASN A 56 0.60 12.23 8.01
C ASN A 56 0.85 12.04 6.50
N ALA A 57 1.74 11.13 6.14
CA ALA A 57 2.09 10.84 4.76
C ALA A 57 1.02 9.94 4.10
N GLY A 58 1.01 9.94 2.76
CA GLY A 58 0.11 9.09 2.00
C GLY A 58 0.64 8.69 0.64
N ALA A 59 0.05 7.63 0.10
CA ALA A 59 0.37 7.12 -1.22
C ALA A 59 -0.89 6.65 -1.97
N ARG A 60 -0.84 6.78 -3.29
CA ARG A 60 -1.67 6.05 -4.24
C ARG A 60 -0.76 5.15 -5.07
N MET A 61 -1.04 3.86 -5.08
CA MET A 61 -0.21 2.85 -5.71
C MET A 61 -1.07 1.96 -6.60
N ASP A 62 -0.66 1.83 -7.86
CA ASP A 62 -1.33 1.04 -8.90
C ASP A 62 -0.30 0.06 -9.50
N GLY A 63 -0.74 -1.08 -10.06
CA GLY A 63 0.15 -2.04 -10.75
C GLY A 63 0.11 -3.46 -10.16
N SER A 64 1.27 -4.12 -10.03
CA SER A 64 1.36 -5.48 -9.47
C SER A 64 2.63 -5.73 -8.66
N THR A 65 2.52 -6.59 -7.65
CA THR A 65 3.68 -7.13 -6.92
C THR A 65 3.44 -8.55 -6.43
N GLU A 66 4.48 -9.37 -6.34
CA GLU A 66 4.35 -10.70 -5.72
C GLU A 66 4.26 -10.58 -4.18
N ARG A 67 5.02 -9.68 -3.57
CA ARG A 67 5.04 -9.47 -2.12
C ARG A 67 5.00 -8.00 -1.75
N LEU A 68 4.01 -7.61 -0.96
CA LEU A 68 3.91 -6.30 -0.34
C LEU A 68 4.10 -6.41 1.17
N THR A 69 5.15 -5.81 1.70
CA THR A 69 5.30 -5.55 3.15
C THR A 69 4.93 -4.09 3.41
N LEU A 70 4.00 -3.87 4.33
CA LEU A 70 3.45 -2.56 4.62
C LEU A 70 3.53 -2.26 6.11
N LYS A 71 4.15 -1.13 6.47
CA LYS A 71 4.12 -0.58 7.81
C LYS A 71 3.54 0.83 7.78
N MET A 72 2.48 1.04 8.56
CA MET A 72 1.76 2.31 8.65
C MET A 72 1.63 2.73 10.11
N MET A 73 2.17 3.90 10.45
CA MET A 73 2.14 4.44 11.82
C MET A 73 1.69 5.90 11.83
N GLY A 74 0.68 6.20 12.63
CA GLY A 74 0.04 7.52 12.70
C GLY A 74 -1.11 7.69 11.73
N ASN A 75 -1.53 8.94 11.53
CA ASN A 75 -2.64 9.33 10.66
C ASN A 75 -2.26 9.29 9.16
N THR A 76 -1.94 8.10 8.67
CA THR A 76 -1.46 7.86 7.31
C THR A 76 -2.55 7.31 6.41
N ASN A 77 -2.43 7.50 5.09
CA ASN A 77 -3.42 7.01 4.13
C ASN A 77 -2.80 6.35 2.91
N LEU A 78 -3.13 5.08 2.67
CA LEU A 78 -2.74 4.31 1.50
C LEU A 78 -3.95 3.96 0.62
N LYS A 79 -3.85 4.25 -0.68
CA LYS A 79 -4.80 3.83 -1.72
C LYS A 79 -4.09 2.89 -2.70
N ALA A 80 -4.13 1.59 -2.41
CA ALA A 80 -3.49 0.53 -3.17
C ALA A 80 -4.49 -0.54 -3.65
N GLN A 81 -5.79 -0.19 -3.77
CA GLN A 81 -6.80 -1.11 -4.28
C GLN A 81 -6.60 -1.50 -5.76
N ASP A 82 -5.79 -0.72 -6.49
CA ASP A 82 -5.44 -0.94 -7.90
C ASP A 82 -4.01 -1.51 -8.06
N LEU A 83 -3.31 -1.79 -6.95
CA LEU A 83 -2.05 -2.53 -6.90
C LEU A 83 -2.37 -3.98 -6.50
N LYS A 84 -2.28 -4.91 -7.44
CA LYS A 84 -2.55 -6.34 -7.19
C LYS A 84 -1.33 -6.99 -6.53
N ALA A 85 -1.44 -7.30 -5.24
CA ALA A 85 -0.41 -8.02 -4.50
C ALA A 85 -0.79 -9.50 -4.29
N ALA A 86 0.11 -10.44 -4.55
CA ALA A 86 -0.18 -11.85 -4.25
C ALA A 86 -0.24 -12.04 -2.74
N VAL A 87 0.82 -11.61 -2.04
CA VAL A 87 0.94 -11.70 -0.58
C VAL A 87 1.08 -10.30 -0.01
N VAL A 88 0.31 -10.02 1.03
CA VAL A 88 0.41 -8.78 1.80
C VAL A 88 0.71 -9.10 3.26
N LYS A 89 1.70 -8.41 3.81
CA LYS A 89 1.92 -8.32 5.26
C LYS A 89 1.72 -6.88 5.68
N ALA A 90 0.77 -6.61 6.57
CA ALA A 90 0.42 -5.26 6.99
C ALA A 90 0.55 -5.11 8.52
N ASP A 91 1.36 -4.15 8.95
CA ASP A 91 1.50 -3.69 10.34
C ASP A 91 0.98 -2.25 10.45
N MET A 92 -0.15 -2.08 11.13
CA MET A 92 -0.92 -0.84 11.19
C MET A 92 -1.13 -0.40 12.64
N GLU A 93 -0.67 0.80 12.98
CA GLU A 93 -0.70 1.31 14.35
C GLU A 93 -1.13 2.79 14.44
N GLU A 94 -1.88 3.12 15.49
CA GLU A 94 -2.56 4.41 15.74
C GLU A 94 -3.84 4.58 14.89
N THR A 95 -3.85 5.43 13.86
CA THR A 95 -5.04 5.75 13.07
C THR A 95 -4.88 5.61 11.54
N PRO A 96 -4.07 4.68 11.01
CA PRO A 96 -3.83 4.57 9.57
C PRO A 96 -5.06 4.05 8.84
N THR A 97 -5.24 4.49 7.60
CA THR A 97 -6.26 3.95 6.69
C THR A 97 -5.59 3.36 5.44
N ALA A 98 -5.80 2.08 5.19
CA ALA A 98 -5.29 1.38 4.01
C ALA A 98 -6.42 0.82 3.14
N ARG A 99 -6.28 0.93 1.82
CA ARG A 99 -7.07 0.18 0.83
C ARG A 99 -6.10 -0.71 0.08
N ILE A 100 -6.27 -2.03 0.15
CA ILE A 100 -5.29 -2.99 -0.37
C ILE A 100 -6.00 -4.07 -1.18
N HIS A 101 -5.39 -4.50 -2.27
CA HIS A 101 -5.80 -5.69 -3.02
C HIS A 101 -4.81 -6.82 -2.80
N ALA A 102 -5.23 -7.87 -2.09
CA ALA A 102 -4.48 -9.11 -1.92
C ALA A 102 -5.26 -10.26 -2.58
N PHE A 103 -4.59 -11.13 -3.34
CA PHE A 103 -5.27 -12.22 -4.04
C PHE A 103 -4.83 -13.64 -3.63
N ARG A 104 -3.80 -13.79 -2.79
CA ARG A 104 -3.41 -15.08 -2.22
C ARG A 104 -3.43 -15.04 -0.69
N ASP A 105 -2.64 -14.17 -0.07
CA ASP A 105 -2.50 -14.13 1.40
C ASP A 105 -2.53 -12.68 1.94
N LEU A 106 -3.14 -12.51 3.10
CA LEU A 106 -3.07 -11.31 3.95
C LEU A 106 -2.69 -11.71 5.37
N GLU A 107 -1.53 -11.27 5.83
CA GLU A 107 -1.13 -11.28 7.25
C GLU A 107 -1.34 -9.87 7.83
N LEU A 108 -2.11 -9.75 8.91
CA LEU A 108 -2.47 -8.46 9.49
C LEU A 108 -2.13 -8.38 10.98
N ILE A 109 -1.43 -7.29 11.31
CA ILE A 109 -1.21 -6.76 12.65
C ILE A 109 -1.88 -5.38 12.68
N ALA A 110 -2.90 -5.21 13.52
CA ALA A 110 -3.68 -3.98 13.59
C ALA A 110 -3.94 -3.56 15.05
N ARG A 111 -3.56 -2.31 15.37
CA ARG A 111 -3.69 -1.69 16.71
C ARG A 111 -4.31 -0.29 16.62
N GLY A 112 -4.85 0.22 17.73
CA GLY A 112 -5.46 1.54 17.83
C GLY A 112 -6.84 1.65 17.15
N SER A 113 -6.99 2.57 16.22
CA SER A 113 -8.19 2.78 15.39
C SER A 113 -7.87 2.64 13.90
N SER A 114 -6.92 1.76 13.58
CA SER A 114 -6.51 1.47 12.22
C SER A 114 -7.65 0.87 11.38
N LYS A 115 -7.67 1.16 10.07
CA LYS A 115 -8.72 0.68 9.16
C LYS A 115 -8.12 0.12 7.89
N LEU A 116 -8.34 -1.17 7.64
CA LEU A 116 -7.98 -1.84 6.41
C LEU A 116 -9.23 -2.17 5.59
N PHE A 117 -9.29 -1.63 4.37
CA PHE A 117 -10.27 -2.01 3.36
C PHE A 117 -9.64 -3.03 2.41
N LEU A 118 -10.15 -4.25 2.42
CA LEU A 118 -9.60 -5.38 1.67
C LEU A 118 -10.36 -5.63 0.37
N TYR A 119 -9.62 -5.68 -0.74
CA TYR A 119 -10.06 -6.12 -2.06
C TYR A 119 -9.38 -7.45 -2.42
N GLY A 120 -9.99 -8.23 -3.31
CA GLY A 120 -9.58 -9.61 -3.59
C GLY A 120 -10.02 -10.58 -2.49
N ASP A 121 -9.76 -11.87 -2.70
CA ASP A 121 -10.22 -12.97 -1.84
C ASP A 121 -9.04 -13.81 -1.31
N PRO A 122 -8.13 -13.24 -0.50
CA PRO A 122 -6.98 -13.96 0.03
C PRO A 122 -7.37 -14.87 1.20
N HIS A 123 -6.49 -15.80 1.55
CA HIS A 123 -6.42 -16.35 2.90
C HIS A 123 -6.04 -15.23 3.88
N ILE A 124 -6.73 -15.12 5.02
CA ILE A 124 -6.51 -14.04 6.00
C ILE A 124 -6.00 -14.65 7.30
N GLU A 125 -4.84 -14.17 7.74
CA GLU A 125 -4.27 -14.46 9.04
C GLU A 125 -4.19 -13.16 9.86
N LEU A 126 -4.85 -13.16 11.03
CA LEU A 126 -4.78 -12.06 11.99
C LEU A 126 -3.78 -12.43 13.08
N ILE A 127 -2.63 -11.77 13.08
CA ILE A 127 -1.57 -11.98 14.09
C ILE A 127 -1.91 -11.18 15.36
N GLU A 128 -2.26 -9.90 15.18
CA GLU A 128 -2.81 -9.05 16.23
C GLU A 128 -3.97 -8.22 15.68
N PHE A 129 -5.05 -8.13 16.44
CA PHE A 129 -6.23 -7.34 16.07
C PHE A 129 -6.84 -6.73 17.32
N LEU A 130 -6.36 -5.54 17.67
CA LEU A 130 -6.58 -4.93 18.99
C LEU A 130 -7.36 -3.61 18.89
N ASP A 131 -7.84 -3.16 20.06
CA ASP A 131 -8.53 -1.89 20.29
C ASP A 131 -9.82 -1.72 19.45
N SER A 132 -9.81 -0.72 18.56
CA SER A 132 -10.92 -0.34 17.68
C SER A 132 -10.56 -0.51 16.21
N SER A 133 -9.56 -1.36 15.93
CA SER A 133 -9.13 -1.64 14.57
C SER A 133 -10.24 -2.29 13.75
N GLU A 134 -10.31 -1.96 12.46
CA GLU A 134 -11.34 -2.44 11.55
C GLU A 134 -10.72 -3.12 10.32
N LEU A 135 -11.20 -4.33 10.00
CA LEU A 135 -10.95 -5.00 8.72
C LEU A 135 -12.28 -5.08 7.96
N LEU A 136 -12.35 -4.43 6.79
CA LEU A 136 -13.58 -4.31 6.00
C LEU A 136 -13.37 -4.88 4.60
N LYS A 137 -14.07 -5.97 4.27
CA LYS A 137 -14.13 -6.49 2.91
C LYS A 137 -14.82 -5.50 1.98
N ARG A 138 -14.26 -5.32 0.79
CA ARG A 138 -14.86 -4.56 -0.32
C ARG A 138 -15.14 -5.50 -1.50
N PRO A 139 -16.18 -5.20 -2.30
CA PRO A 139 -16.36 -5.88 -3.58
C PRO A 139 -15.12 -5.61 -4.45
N GLU A 140 -14.75 -6.58 -5.28
CA GLU A 140 -13.82 -6.28 -6.36
C GLU A 140 -14.37 -5.13 -7.19
N GLN A 141 -13.50 -4.23 -7.64
CA GLN A 141 -13.90 -3.27 -8.66
C GLN A 141 -14.19 -4.07 -9.93
N SER A 142 -15.46 -4.37 -10.19
CA SER A 142 -15.86 -4.77 -11.53
C SER A 142 -15.45 -3.63 -12.44
N LYS A 143 -14.60 -3.92 -13.43
CA LYS A 143 -14.46 -3.00 -14.57
C LYS A 143 -15.88 -2.74 -15.03
N SER A 144 -16.32 -1.50 -14.97
CA SER A 144 -17.57 -1.08 -15.56
C SER A 144 -17.48 -1.41 -17.05
N PHE A 145 -17.97 -2.58 -17.43
CA PHE A 145 -18.24 -2.94 -18.81
C PHE A 145 -19.49 -2.17 -19.22
N LEU A 146 -19.33 -0.88 -19.50
CA LEU A 146 -20.18 -0.15 -20.43
C LEU A 146 -19.30 0.85 -21.17
N GLY A 147 -18.65 0.33 -22.22
CA GLY A 147 -18.40 1.11 -23.41
C GLY A 147 -19.68 1.14 -24.24
N ASN A 148 -20.18 2.36 -24.47
CA ASN A 148 -20.90 2.92 -25.62
C ASN A 148 -21.76 4.08 -25.15
#